data_AF-A0A173KUJ6-F1
#
_entry.id   AF-A0A173KUJ6-F1
#
_cell.length_a   1.000
_cell.length_b   1.000
_cell.length_c   1.000
_cell.angle_alpha   90.00
_cell.angle_beta   90.00
_cell.angle_gamma   90.00
#
_symmetry.space_group_name_H-M   'P 1'
#
loop_
_entity.id
_entity.type
_entity.pdbx_description
1 polymer ?
#
loop_
_entity_poly.entity_id
_entity_poly.type
_entity_poly.pdbx_seq_one_letter_code
_entity_poly.pdbx_strand_id
1 'polypeptide(L)'
;MALSLAQSDTAQMEHPMGEMNTTPLIDVMLVLLIMFILTIPIQTHSVGVDLPQGRIERSVDMNLIKNKVSIDADGLIRWNGAAIDRITLRQYLAASLRMPVEPELQFEPDAAARYVAVDEVLRTSVAPG
;
A
#
# COMPACT_ATOMS: atom_id res chain seq x y z
N MET A 1 21.83 47.20 83.32
CA MET A 1 20.60 46.47 82.98
C MET A 1 20.69 46.15 81.49
N ALA A 2 20.71 44.87 81.16
CA ALA A 2 21.14 44.35 79.86
C ALA A 2 20.06 44.51 78.79
N LEU A 3 20.46 45.03 77.63
CA LEU A 3 19.68 44.94 76.40
C LEU A 3 19.97 43.58 75.75
N SER A 4 19.00 42.67 75.85
CA SER A 4 19.04 41.34 75.25
C SER A 4 18.85 41.45 73.74
N LEU A 5 19.96 41.43 73.00
CA LEU A 5 19.98 41.20 71.57
C LEU A 5 19.80 39.69 71.33
N ALA A 6 18.56 39.28 71.06
CA ALA A 6 18.26 37.94 70.59
C ALA A 6 18.82 37.80 69.16
N GLN A 7 20.02 37.24 69.07
CA GLN A 7 20.76 37.04 67.83
C GLN A 7 20.53 35.62 67.32
N SER A 8 19.95 35.56 66.11
CA SER A 8 20.07 34.51 65.10
C SER A 8 19.70 33.08 65.48
N ASP A 9 18.42 32.78 65.26
CA ASP A 9 17.92 31.47 64.87
C ASP A 9 18.67 31.00 63.60
N THR A 10 19.62 30.08 63.77
CA THR A 10 20.32 29.41 62.66
C THR A 10 19.96 27.93 62.67
N ALA A 11 18.66 27.65 62.58
CA ALA A 11 18.19 26.38 62.04
C ALA A 11 18.40 26.41 60.51
N GLN A 12 19.62 26.06 60.06
CA GLN A 12 19.84 25.58 58.69
C GLN A 12 19.16 24.21 58.58
N MET A 13 17.82 24.22 58.47
CA MET A 13 17.06 23.06 58.05
C MET A 13 17.27 22.86 56.56
N GLU A 14 17.51 21.61 56.23
CA GLU A 14 17.93 21.07 54.94
C GLU A 14 17.18 21.69 53.75
N HIS A 15 17.94 21.98 52.69
CA HIS A 15 17.37 22.36 51.41
C HIS A 15 16.40 21.26 50.97
N PRO A 16 15.11 21.55 50.73
CA PRO A 16 14.26 20.58 50.06
C PRO A 16 14.82 20.46 48.64
N MET A 17 15.36 19.29 48.29
CA MET A 17 15.69 18.99 46.91
C MET A 17 14.40 19.18 46.10
N GLY A 18 14.32 20.30 45.40
CA GLY A 18 13.12 20.72 44.69
C GLY A 18 12.67 19.62 43.74
N GLU A 19 11.36 19.41 43.69
CA GLU A 19 10.73 18.48 42.74
C GLU A 19 11.36 18.68 41.36
N MET A 20 12.05 17.66 40.87
CA MET A 20 12.63 17.74 39.54
C MET A 20 11.48 17.96 38.55
N ASN A 21 11.57 19.01 37.74
CA ASN A 21 10.56 19.32 36.73
C ASN A 21 10.49 18.16 35.72
N THR A 22 9.62 17.20 36.00
CA THR A 22 9.35 16.01 35.18
C THR A 22 8.47 16.35 33.98
N THR A 23 7.65 17.40 34.08
CA THR A 23 6.78 17.90 33.01
C THR A 23 7.55 18.32 31.75
N PRO A 24 8.62 19.15 31.82
CA PRO A 24 9.48 19.42 30.68
C PRO A 24 10.21 18.18 30.14
N LEU A 25 10.61 17.25 31.02
CA LEU A 25 11.29 16.03 30.61
C LEU A 25 10.37 15.11 29.78
N ILE A 26 9.11 14.97 30.22
CA ILE A 26 8.10 14.18 29.52
C ILE A 26 7.79 14.81 28.14
N ASP A 27 7.73 16.14 28.04
CA ASP A 27 7.49 16.83 26.76
C ASP A 27 8.61 16.53 25.73
N VAL A 28 9.87 16.62 26.15
CA VAL A 28 11.01 16.24 25.29
C VAL A 28 10.93 14.77 24.87
N MET A 29 10.56 13.87 25.78
CA MET A 29 10.42 12.45 25.46
C MET A 29 9.25 12.19 24.49
N LEU A 30 8.13 12.88 24.65
CA LEU A 30 6.96 12.76 23.77
C LEU A 30 7.24 13.33 22.37
N VAL A 31 7.94 14.46 22.28
CA VAL A 31 8.41 15.02 21.00
C VAL A 31 9.27 14.01 20.26
N LEU A 32 10.23 13.37 20.93
CA LEU A 32 11.07 12.34 20.31
C LEU A 32 10.24 11.14 19.83
N LEU A 33 9.24 10.71 20.59
CA LEU A 33 8.35 9.60 20.21
C LEU A 33 7.53 9.94 18.95
N ILE A 34 6.94 11.14 18.89
CA ILE A 34 6.20 11.60 17.70
C ILE A 34 7.14 11.71 16.50
N MET A 35 8.39 12.16 16.70
CA MET A 35 9.43 12.18 15.67
C MET A 35 9.78 10.78 15.16
N PHE A 36 9.84 9.77 16.04
CA PHE A 36 10.05 8.38 15.60
C PHE A 36 8.85 7.81 14.85
N ILE A 37 7.62 8.14 15.25
CA ILE A 37 6.41 7.62 14.60
C ILE A 37 6.20 8.24 13.21
N LEU A 38 6.41 9.55 13.02
CA LEU A 38 6.16 10.18 11.71
C LEU A 38 7.22 9.85 10.65
N THR A 39 8.38 9.33 11.04
CA THR A 39 9.49 9.10 10.11
C THR A 39 9.35 7.82 9.30
N ILE A 40 8.37 6.94 9.59
CA ILE A 40 8.12 5.76 8.76
C ILE A 40 7.50 6.21 7.43
N PRO A 41 8.23 6.10 6.30
CA PRO A 41 7.67 6.44 5.01
C PRO A 41 6.63 5.40 4.63
N ILE A 42 5.48 5.87 4.15
CA ILE A 42 4.51 5.00 3.47
C ILE A 42 5.17 4.43 2.23
N GLN A 43 5.50 3.14 2.27
CA GLN A 43 6.00 2.37 1.12
C GLN A 43 4.87 2.25 0.10
N THR A 44 4.80 3.20 -0.85
CA THR A 44 3.93 3.09 -2.00
C THR A 44 4.66 2.32 -3.10
N HIS A 45 4.29 1.05 -3.30
CA HIS A 45 4.69 0.32 -4.50
C HIS A 45 3.91 0.91 -5.69
N SER A 46 4.47 1.95 -6.30
CA SER A 46 3.95 2.48 -7.55
C SER A 46 4.29 1.49 -8.66
N VAL A 47 3.32 0.65 -9.04
CA VAL A 47 3.43 -0.14 -10.28
C VAL A 47 3.21 0.86 -11.41
N GLY A 48 4.30 1.21 -12.11
CA GLY A 48 4.22 1.94 -13.37
C GLY A 48 3.53 1.07 -14.41
N VAL A 49 2.20 1.09 -14.41
CA VAL A 49 1.41 0.55 -15.52
C VAL A 49 1.40 1.62 -16.60
N ASP A 50 2.28 1.48 -17.59
CA ASP A 50 2.10 2.19 -18.86
C ASP A 50 0.83 1.63 -19.52
N LEU A 51 -0.30 2.28 -19.22
CA LEU A 51 -1.55 2.04 -19.93
C LEU A 51 -1.30 2.46 -21.39
N PRO A 52 -1.35 1.52 -22.36
CA PRO A 52 -1.24 1.90 -23.75
C PRO A 52 -2.34 2.92 -24.05
N GLN A 53 -1.96 4.11 -24.53
CA GLN A 53 -2.92 5.09 -25.04
C GLN A 53 -3.46 4.62 -26.39
N GLY A 54 -4.12 3.49 -26.40
CA GLY A 54 -4.92 3.03 -27.51
C GLY A 54 -6.08 4.01 -27.65
N ARG A 55 -6.12 4.74 -28.76
CA ARG A 55 -7.32 5.42 -29.22
C ARG A 55 -8.45 4.40 -29.13
N ILE A 56 -9.43 4.63 -28.27
CA ILE A 56 -10.69 3.86 -28.27
C ILE A 56 -11.38 4.24 -29.57
N GLU A 57 -10.92 3.67 -30.68
CA GLU A 57 -11.77 3.51 -31.82
C GLU A 57 -12.81 2.51 -31.37
N ARG A 58 -14.03 3.01 -31.15
CA ARG A 58 -15.21 2.16 -31.22
C ARG A 58 -15.14 1.47 -32.58
N SER A 59 -14.51 0.31 -32.65
CA SER A 59 -14.70 -0.61 -33.74
C SER A 59 -16.18 -0.97 -33.68
N VAL A 60 -16.93 -0.37 -34.61
CA VAL A 60 -18.29 -0.77 -34.94
C VAL A 60 -18.33 -2.29 -34.95
N ASP A 61 -19.29 -2.87 -34.23
CA ASP A 61 -19.51 -4.31 -34.08
C ASP A 61 -19.25 -5.08 -35.38
N MET A 62 -18.05 -5.63 -35.51
CA MET A 62 -17.72 -6.61 -36.54
C MET A 62 -17.30 -7.90 -35.85
N ASN A 63 -18.16 -8.44 -34.98
CA ASN A 63 -18.06 -9.84 -34.52
C ASN A 63 -16.62 -10.27 -34.13
N LEU A 64 -15.84 -9.36 -33.52
CA LEU A 64 -14.49 -9.69 -33.06
C LEU A 64 -14.67 -10.75 -31.97
N ILE A 65 -13.94 -11.86 -32.09
CA ILE A 65 -13.87 -12.87 -31.05
C ILE A 65 -13.30 -12.16 -29.82
N LYS A 66 -14.07 -12.12 -28.72
CA LYS A 66 -13.67 -11.51 -27.45
C LYS A 66 -13.24 -12.60 -26.48
N ASN A 67 -12.09 -12.42 -25.87
CA ASN A 67 -11.61 -13.29 -24.80
C ASN A 67 -11.66 -12.53 -23.48
N LYS A 68 -12.43 -13.05 -22.53
CA LYS A 68 -12.57 -12.46 -21.22
C LYS A 68 -11.72 -13.19 -20.19
N VAL A 69 -10.88 -12.43 -19.49
CA VAL A 69 -10.12 -12.89 -18.34
C VAL A 69 -10.64 -12.18 -17.10
N SER A 70 -11.15 -12.94 -16.14
CA SER A 70 -11.60 -12.42 -14.85
C SER A 70 -10.86 -13.09 -13.69
N ILE A 71 -10.82 -12.42 -12.56
CA ILE A 71 -10.21 -12.93 -11.33
C ILE A 71 -11.22 -12.77 -10.21
N ASP A 72 -11.62 -13.87 -9.60
CA ASP A 72 -12.57 -13.86 -8.49
C ASP A 72 -11.92 -13.38 -7.19
N ALA A 73 -12.72 -13.10 -6.15
CA ALA A 73 -12.26 -12.68 -4.82
C ALA A 73 -11.22 -13.66 -4.21
N ASP A 74 -11.35 -14.95 -4.50
CA ASP A 74 -10.44 -16.00 -4.04
C ASP A 74 -9.12 -16.07 -4.83
N GLY A 75 -8.95 -15.21 -5.85
CA GLY A 75 -7.77 -15.20 -6.73
C GLY A 75 -7.80 -16.27 -7.83
N LEU A 76 -8.95 -16.92 -8.04
CA LEU A 76 -9.14 -17.88 -9.12
C LEU A 76 -9.25 -17.15 -10.46
N ILE A 77 -8.42 -17.57 -11.43
CA ILE A 77 -8.43 -17.02 -12.79
C ILE A 77 -9.53 -17.73 -13.58
N ARG A 78 -10.35 -16.96 -14.31
CA ARG A 78 -11.35 -17.49 -15.22
C ARG A 78 -11.12 -16.98 -16.63
N TRP A 79 -11.24 -17.89 -17.59
CA TRP A 79 -11.25 -17.59 -19.02
C TRP A 79 -12.63 -17.86 -19.59
N ASN A 80 -13.29 -16.84 -20.13
CA ASN A 80 -14.66 -16.93 -20.64
C ASN A 80 -15.64 -17.59 -19.65
N GLY A 81 -15.42 -17.39 -18.34
CA GLY A 81 -16.23 -17.96 -17.27
C GLY A 81 -15.77 -19.33 -16.75
N ALA A 82 -14.82 -20.01 -17.40
CA ALA A 82 -14.25 -21.27 -16.93
C ALA A 82 -13.02 -21.03 -16.05
N ALA A 83 -12.98 -21.65 -14.86
CA ALA A 83 -11.80 -21.58 -14.00
C ALA A 83 -10.61 -22.27 -14.67
N ILE A 84 -9.47 -21.59 -14.74
CA ILE A 84 -8.25 -22.08 -15.36
C ILE A 84 -7.05 -21.79 -14.45
N ASP A 85 -5.97 -22.54 -14.65
CA ASP A 85 -4.70 -22.24 -14.00
C ASP A 85 -3.87 -21.23 -14.83
N ARG A 86 -2.76 -20.79 -14.22
CA ARG A 86 -1.83 -19.84 -14.84
C ARG A 86 -1.12 -20.41 -16.08
N ILE A 87 -0.88 -21.71 -16.12
CA ILE A 87 -0.17 -22.35 -17.24
C ILE A 87 -1.09 -22.35 -18.46
N THR A 88 -2.35 -22.75 -18.28
CA THR A 88 -3.42 -22.72 -19.27
C THR A 88 -3.69 -21.30 -19.74
N LEU A 89 -3.71 -20.30 -18.85
CA LEU A 89 -3.87 -18.90 -19.25
C LEU A 89 -2.80 -18.47 -20.26
N ARG A 90 -1.52 -18.77 -19.98
CA ARG A 90 -0.42 -18.47 -20.92
C ARG A 90 -0.58 -19.17 -22.26
N GLN A 91 -1.02 -20.42 -22.25
CA GLN A 91 -1.25 -21.18 -23.47
C GLN A 91 -2.38 -20.56 -24.31
N TYR A 92 -3.48 -20.13 -23.67
CA TYR A 92 -4.60 -19.49 -24.35
C TYR A 92 -4.25 -18.11 -24.90
N LEU A 93 -3.49 -17.31 -24.16
CA LEU A 93 -2.95 -16.03 -24.64
C LEU A 93 -2.02 -16.25 -25.84
N ALA A 94 -1.07 -17.19 -25.74
CA ALA A 94 -0.15 -17.51 -26.83
C ALA A 94 -0.87 -18.08 -28.08
N ALA A 95 -1.94 -18.85 -27.89
CA ALA A 95 -2.78 -19.34 -28.98
C ALA A 95 -3.60 -18.21 -29.62
N SER A 96 -4.09 -17.26 -28.83
CA SER A 96 -4.85 -16.10 -29.30
C SER A 96 -4.02 -15.19 -30.20
N LEU A 97 -2.73 -14.98 -29.88
CA LEU A 97 -1.79 -14.20 -30.70
C LEU A 97 -1.46 -14.85 -32.05
N ARG A 98 -1.73 -16.16 -32.21
CA ARG A 98 -1.52 -16.89 -33.48
C ARG A 98 -2.75 -16.88 -34.38
N MET A 99 -3.86 -16.31 -33.91
CA MET A 99 -5.09 -16.23 -34.71
C MET A 99 -4.91 -15.19 -35.82
N PRO A 100 -5.50 -15.41 -37.01
CA PRO A 100 -5.40 -14.47 -38.14
C PRO A 100 -6.07 -13.12 -37.85
N VAL A 101 -7.02 -13.09 -36.91
CA VAL A 101 -7.58 -11.87 -36.33
C VAL A 101 -7.32 -11.97 -34.83
N GLU A 102 -6.55 -11.03 -34.29
CA GLU A 102 -6.25 -10.98 -32.86
C GLU A 102 -7.56 -10.68 -32.08
N PRO A 103 -7.98 -11.58 -31.19
CA PRO A 103 -9.18 -11.36 -30.38
C PRO A 103 -8.92 -10.28 -29.33
N GLU A 104 -9.91 -9.41 -29.11
CA GLU A 104 -9.83 -8.38 -28.06
C GLU A 104 -9.81 -9.08 -26.68
N LEU A 105 -8.76 -8.81 -25.90
CA LEU A 105 -8.63 -9.31 -24.53
C LEU A 105 -9.28 -8.34 -23.56
N GLN A 106 -10.39 -8.76 -22.94
CA GLN A 106 -11.10 -7.99 -21.92
C GLN A 106 -10.70 -8.49 -20.53
N PHE A 107 -10.13 -7.60 -19.73
CA PHE A 107 -9.71 -7.91 -18.36
C PHE A 107 -10.67 -7.29 -17.35
N GLU A 108 -11.41 -8.15 -16.63
CA GLU A 108 -12.42 -7.77 -15.65
C GLU A 108 -12.11 -8.43 -14.29
N PRO A 109 -11.24 -7.82 -13.45
CA PRO A 109 -11.03 -8.32 -12.09
C PRO A 109 -12.26 -8.03 -11.22
N ASP A 110 -12.57 -8.93 -10.28
CA ASP A 110 -13.57 -8.69 -9.24
C ASP A 110 -13.10 -7.56 -8.30
N ALA A 111 -14.03 -6.75 -7.81
CA ALA A 111 -13.72 -5.64 -6.91
C ALA A 111 -13.08 -6.09 -5.58
N ALA A 112 -13.34 -7.32 -5.15
CA ALA A 112 -12.76 -7.94 -3.96
C ALA A 112 -11.50 -8.78 -4.26
N ALA A 113 -11.08 -8.89 -5.52
CA ALA A 113 -9.89 -9.65 -5.88
C ALA A 113 -8.63 -9.08 -5.23
N ARG A 114 -7.76 -9.96 -4.72
CA ARG A 114 -6.48 -9.55 -4.12
C ARG A 114 -5.60 -8.88 -5.18
N TYR A 115 -5.13 -7.68 -4.90
CA TYR A 115 -4.27 -6.89 -5.79
C TYR A 115 -3.08 -7.70 -6.35
N VAL A 116 -2.45 -8.55 -5.53
CA VAL A 116 -1.33 -9.41 -5.95
C VAL A 116 -1.73 -10.38 -7.06
N ALA A 117 -2.92 -10.96 -7.00
CA ALA A 117 -3.41 -11.88 -8.03
C ALA A 117 -3.67 -11.14 -9.36
N VAL A 118 -4.21 -9.93 -9.27
CA VAL A 118 -4.46 -9.04 -10.41
C VAL A 118 -3.16 -8.64 -11.10
N ASP A 119 -2.16 -8.19 -10.34
CA ASP A 119 -0.83 -7.84 -10.86
C ASP A 119 -0.16 -9.02 -11.56
N GLU A 120 -0.19 -10.20 -10.95
CA GLU A 120 0.49 -11.38 -11.50
C GLU A 120 -0.15 -11.83 -12.84
N VAL A 121 -1.46 -11.63 -13.01
CA VAL A 121 -2.16 -11.89 -14.28
C VAL A 121 -1.85 -10.83 -15.32
N LEU A 122 -1.87 -9.54 -14.94
CA LEU A 122 -1.50 -8.45 -15.84
C LEU A 122 -0.08 -8.58 -16.37
N ARG A 123 0.88 -8.95 -15.53
CA ARG A 123 2.25 -9.24 -15.96
C ARG A 123 2.33 -10.40 -16.94
N THR A 124 1.45 -11.39 -16.78
CA THR A 124 1.36 -12.53 -17.69
C THR A 124 0.75 -12.16 -19.04
N SER A 125 -0.14 -11.17 -19.10
CA SER A 125 -0.76 -10.70 -20.35
C SER A 125 0.02 -9.60 -21.06
N VAL A 126 0.78 -8.77 -20.32
CA VAL A 126 1.53 -7.63 -20.86
C VAL A 126 2.94 -8.02 -21.30
N ALA A 127 3.50 -9.13 -20.80
CA ALA A 127 4.83 -9.56 -21.20
C ALA A 127 4.88 -9.85 -22.72
N PRO A 128 5.60 -9.04 -23.51
CA PRO A 128 6.05 -9.51 -24.81
C PRO A 128 7.03 -10.66 -24.54
N GLY A 129 7.04 -11.67 -25.41
CA GLY A 129 7.96 -12.81 -25.32
C GLY A 129 9.42 -12.39 -25.10
#